data_AF-A0A934J8S3-F1
#
_entry.id   AF-A0A934J8S3-F1
#
_cell.length_a   1.000
_cell.length_b   1.000
_cell.length_c   1.000
_cell.angle_alpha   90.00
_cell.angle_beta   90.00
_cell.angle_gamma   90.00
#
_symmetry.space_group_name_H-M   'P 1'
#
loop_
_entity.id
_entity.type
_entity.pdbx_description
1 polymer ?
#
loop_
_entity_poly.entity_id
_entity_poly.type
_entity_poly.pdbx_seq_one_letter_code
_entity_poly.pdbx_strand_id
1 'polypeptide(L)'
;MNTTYRDIQVEIDGSYLKTTNLLSLIGYNVKVLNQGNSQDCMGFLKYFIDYCIDYKPQIKPEQTIAYYSWLVQLSSSSSSVLTVQEAKGNGDGFTEGISYASKVIREQEDICAKFDVNPVFPQFSQNIVISKGVYEGLGIDAIRYSSPEHMTGWWLTTDLYDDNTDSLMNVHYFHVAFNRPDLLKYLALPCGYRFYITNSEEDIWFDENAVD
;
A
#
# COMPACT_ATOMS: atom_id res chain seq x y z
N MET A 1 -11.56 -24.65 -0.79
CA MET A 1 -11.89 -23.83 0.39
C MET A 1 -13.09 -23.00 -0.01
N ASN A 2 -14.24 -23.24 0.61
CA ASN A 2 -15.42 -22.41 0.45
C ASN A 2 -15.66 -21.74 1.80
N THR A 3 -15.65 -20.43 1.83
CA THR A 3 -15.90 -19.67 3.06
C THR A 3 -16.90 -18.56 2.78
N THR A 4 -17.53 -18.06 3.83
CA THR A 4 -18.42 -16.90 3.75
C THR A 4 -17.86 -15.80 4.63
N TYR A 5 -17.83 -14.59 4.10
CA TYR A 5 -17.44 -13.38 4.81
C TYR A 5 -18.45 -12.28 4.52
N ARG A 6 -19.12 -11.77 5.57
CA ARG A 6 -20.18 -10.74 5.47
C ARG A 6 -21.20 -11.07 4.36
N ASP A 7 -21.72 -12.29 4.39
CA ASP A 7 -22.69 -12.84 3.43
C ASP A 7 -22.21 -12.99 1.97
N ILE A 8 -20.95 -12.67 1.69
CA ILE A 8 -20.29 -12.93 0.40
C ILE A 8 -19.57 -14.28 0.48
N GLN A 9 -19.85 -15.15 -0.49
CA GLN A 9 -19.17 -16.43 -0.60
C GLN A 9 -17.84 -16.25 -1.32
N VAL A 10 -16.81 -16.96 -0.89
CA VAL A 10 -15.51 -17.06 -1.56
C VAL A 10 -15.20 -18.52 -1.79
N GLU A 11 -14.92 -18.88 -3.04
CA GLU A 11 -14.64 -20.24 -3.47
C GLU A 11 -13.36 -20.32 -4.30
N ILE A 12 -12.81 -21.53 -4.40
CA ILE A 12 -11.70 -21.82 -5.33
C ILE A 12 -12.29 -22.03 -6.72
N ASP A 13 -11.82 -21.24 -7.69
CA ASP A 13 -12.18 -21.34 -9.11
C ASP A 13 -10.89 -21.58 -9.92
N GLY A 14 -10.51 -22.84 -10.09
CA GLY A 14 -9.22 -23.21 -10.70
C GLY A 14 -8.03 -22.64 -9.93
N SER A 15 -7.23 -21.80 -10.58
CA SER A 15 -6.08 -21.12 -9.98
C SER A 15 -6.46 -19.84 -9.22
N TYR A 16 -7.74 -19.58 -8.96
CA TYR A 16 -8.23 -18.34 -8.36
C TYR A 16 -8.97 -18.57 -7.04
N LEU A 17 -8.99 -17.55 -6.19
CA LEU A 17 -10.10 -17.34 -5.26
C LEU A 17 -11.06 -16.34 -5.86
N LYS A 18 -12.36 -16.62 -5.79
CA LYS A 18 -13.39 -15.83 -6.44
C LYS A 18 -14.56 -15.60 -5.49
N THR A 19 -15.08 -14.37 -5.51
CA THR A 19 -16.31 -14.04 -4.80
C THR A 19 -17.53 -14.51 -5.57
N THR A 20 -18.56 -14.92 -4.85
CA THR A 20 -19.89 -15.22 -5.39
C THR A 20 -20.92 -14.35 -4.65
N ASN A 21 -21.93 -13.88 -5.39
CA ASN A 21 -22.99 -12.95 -4.97
C ASN A 21 -22.59 -11.49 -4.72
N LEU A 22 -21.30 -11.13 -4.84
CA LEU A 22 -20.85 -9.73 -4.83
C LEU A 22 -21.41 -8.93 -6.01
N LEU A 23 -21.75 -9.64 -7.11
CA LEU A 23 -22.45 -9.11 -8.28
C LEU A 23 -23.67 -8.25 -7.91
N SER A 24 -24.43 -8.65 -6.89
CA SER A 24 -25.64 -7.94 -6.46
C SER A 24 -25.37 -6.57 -5.83
N LEU A 25 -24.14 -6.34 -5.32
CA LEU A 25 -23.75 -5.10 -4.65
C LEU A 25 -23.10 -4.11 -5.61
N ILE A 26 -22.17 -4.59 -6.46
CA ILE A 26 -21.33 -3.71 -7.29
C ILE A 26 -21.41 -4.01 -8.79
N GLY A 27 -22.26 -4.95 -9.22
CA GLY A 27 -22.37 -5.35 -10.62
C GLY A 27 -21.27 -6.29 -11.11
N TYR A 28 -20.36 -6.72 -10.24
CA TYR A 28 -19.27 -7.67 -10.55
C TYR A 28 -18.99 -8.64 -9.40
N ASN A 29 -18.58 -9.85 -9.74
CA ASN A 29 -17.76 -10.68 -8.86
C ASN A 29 -16.28 -10.37 -9.09
N VAL A 30 -15.44 -10.59 -8.08
CA VAL A 30 -14.00 -10.38 -8.18
C VAL A 30 -13.25 -11.68 -7.96
N LYS A 31 -12.19 -11.89 -8.75
CA LYS A 31 -11.27 -13.03 -8.58
C LYS A 31 -9.83 -12.55 -8.43
N VAL A 32 -9.09 -13.23 -7.58
CA VAL A 32 -7.66 -13.01 -7.32
C VAL A 32 -6.89 -14.29 -7.58
N LEU A 33 -5.75 -14.18 -8.26
CA LEU A 33 -4.90 -15.30 -8.62
C LEU A 33 -4.27 -15.94 -7.37
N ASN A 34 -4.55 -17.23 -7.14
CA ASN A 34 -4.18 -17.99 -5.95
C ASN A 34 -3.08 -19.02 -6.25
N GLN A 35 -1.86 -18.55 -6.51
CA GLN A 35 -0.67 -19.39 -6.76
C GLN A 35 -0.12 -20.02 -5.45
N GLY A 36 -0.97 -20.71 -4.69
CA GLY A 36 -0.61 -21.30 -3.39
C GLY A 36 -0.62 -20.31 -2.21
N ASN A 37 -1.02 -19.06 -2.45
CA ASN A 37 -1.06 -17.99 -1.44
C ASN A 37 -2.50 -17.67 -1.00
N SER A 38 -3.22 -18.68 -0.53
CA SER A 38 -4.65 -18.57 -0.24
C SER A 38 -4.97 -17.63 0.93
N GLN A 39 -4.04 -17.49 1.88
CA GLN A 39 -4.21 -16.61 3.03
C GLN A 39 -4.19 -15.13 2.61
N ASP A 40 -3.19 -14.69 1.86
CA ASP A 40 -3.11 -13.31 1.38
C ASP A 40 -4.28 -13.00 0.43
N CYS A 41 -4.62 -13.93 -0.46
CA CYS A 41 -5.77 -13.80 -1.35
C CYS A 41 -7.07 -13.61 -0.57
N MET A 42 -7.28 -14.39 0.50
CA MET A 42 -8.43 -14.23 1.38
C MET A 42 -8.38 -12.90 2.14
N GLY A 43 -7.21 -12.45 2.58
CA GLY A 43 -7.02 -11.15 3.23
C GLY A 43 -7.44 -9.99 2.32
N PHE A 44 -6.98 -10.00 1.07
CA PHE A 44 -7.39 -9.03 0.06
C PHE A 44 -8.91 -9.07 -0.18
N LEU A 45 -9.49 -10.26 -0.37
CA LEU A 45 -10.93 -10.38 -0.66
C LEU A 45 -11.77 -9.86 0.51
N LYS A 46 -11.36 -10.11 1.77
CA LYS A 46 -12.04 -9.55 2.94
C LYS A 46 -11.98 -8.02 2.96
N TYR A 47 -10.78 -7.47 2.77
CA TYR A 47 -10.58 -6.02 2.65
C TYR A 47 -11.47 -5.41 1.56
N PHE A 48 -11.52 -6.03 0.38
CA PHE A 48 -12.32 -5.53 -0.74
C PHE A 48 -13.83 -5.67 -0.46
N ILE A 49 -14.27 -6.77 0.14
CA ILE A 49 -15.67 -6.97 0.55
C ILE A 49 -16.09 -5.90 1.56
N ASP A 50 -15.26 -5.61 2.57
CA ASP A 50 -15.52 -4.55 3.54
C ASP A 50 -15.65 -3.19 2.84
N TYR A 51 -14.71 -2.86 1.96
CA TYR A 51 -14.76 -1.65 1.16
C TYR A 51 -16.08 -1.54 0.34
N CYS A 52 -16.51 -2.63 -0.29
CA CYS A 52 -17.75 -2.64 -1.07
C CYS A 52 -19.00 -2.47 -0.20
N ILE A 53 -19.07 -3.15 0.95
CA ILE A 53 -20.26 -3.12 1.82
C ILE A 53 -20.38 -1.76 2.52
N ASP A 54 -19.26 -1.25 3.04
CA ASP A 54 -19.27 -0.07 3.91
C ASP A 54 -19.41 1.23 3.11
N TYR A 55 -18.78 1.31 1.93
CA TYR A 55 -18.75 2.54 1.12
C TYR A 55 -19.64 2.49 -0.13
N LYS A 56 -20.11 1.31 -0.54
CA LYS A 56 -20.97 1.11 -1.74
C LYS A 56 -20.44 1.85 -2.98
N PRO A 57 -19.16 1.67 -3.34
CA PRO A 57 -18.54 2.38 -4.45
C PRO A 57 -19.18 1.96 -5.78
N GLN A 58 -19.15 2.87 -6.76
CA GLN A 58 -19.32 2.47 -8.16
C GLN A 58 -18.01 1.91 -8.68
N ILE A 59 -18.01 0.63 -9.05
CA ILE A 59 -16.86 -0.05 -9.63
C ILE A 59 -17.01 -0.12 -11.15
N LYS A 60 -15.94 0.26 -11.86
CA LYS A 60 -15.83 0.12 -13.32
C LYS A 60 -14.63 -0.75 -13.68
N PRO A 61 -14.67 -1.46 -14.83
CA PRO A 61 -13.49 -2.12 -15.36
C PRO A 61 -12.31 -1.16 -15.51
N GLU A 62 -11.11 -1.68 -15.27
CA GLU A 62 -9.82 -0.98 -15.29
C GLU A 62 -9.65 0.10 -14.22
N GLN A 63 -10.61 0.23 -13.30
CA GLN A 63 -10.50 1.12 -12.14
C GLN A 63 -9.41 0.62 -11.19
N THR A 64 -8.64 1.57 -10.68
CA THR A 64 -7.68 1.33 -9.60
C THR A 64 -8.32 1.55 -8.25
N ILE A 65 -7.88 0.75 -7.26
CA ILE A 65 -8.27 0.88 -5.87
C ILE A 65 -7.01 0.75 -5.00
N ALA A 66 -6.99 1.45 -3.87
CA ALA A 66 -5.97 1.22 -2.87
C ALA A 66 -6.21 -0.14 -2.20
N TYR A 67 -5.14 -0.91 -2.03
CA TYR A 67 -5.08 -2.04 -1.12
C TYR A 67 -4.03 -1.69 -0.07
N TYR A 68 -4.49 -1.08 1.03
CA TYR A 68 -3.63 -0.44 2.03
C TYR A 68 -2.62 0.52 1.37
N SER A 69 -1.33 0.21 1.43
CA SER A 69 -0.23 1.03 0.91
C SER A 69 0.17 0.74 -0.52
N TRP A 70 -0.55 -0.14 -1.23
CA TRP A 70 -0.29 -0.48 -2.61
C TRP A 70 -1.50 -0.25 -3.53
N LEU A 71 -1.26 -0.26 -4.84
CA LEU A 71 -2.29 -0.03 -5.85
C LEU A 71 -2.63 -1.33 -6.59
N VAL A 72 -3.92 -1.63 -6.69
CA VAL A 72 -4.44 -2.71 -7.53
C VAL A 72 -5.43 -2.16 -8.55
N GLN A 73 -5.60 -2.87 -9.65
CA GLN A 73 -6.53 -2.60 -10.74
C GLN A 73 -7.50 -3.76 -10.90
N LEU A 74 -8.75 -3.45 -11.21
CA LEU A 74 -9.81 -4.42 -11.46
C LEU A 74 -10.04 -4.57 -12.96
N SER A 75 -9.34 -5.50 -13.60
CA SER A 75 -9.40 -5.68 -15.05
C SER A 75 -10.57 -6.59 -15.47
N SER A 76 -11.23 -6.28 -16.58
CA SER A 76 -12.35 -7.08 -17.07
C SER A 76 -11.91 -8.46 -17.55
N SER A 77 -12.51 -9.53 -17.03
CA SER A 77 -12.33 -10.89 -17.55
C SER A 77 -13.55 -11.46 -18.24
N SER A 78 -14.74 -10.98 -17.88
CA SER A 78 -16.02 -11.27 -18.52
C SER A 78 -17.00 -10.15 -18.19
N SER A 79 -18.24 -10.24 -18.68
CA SER A 79 -19.27 -9.23 -18.40
C SER A 79 -19.63 -9.08 -16.92
N SER A 80 -19.31 -10.06 -16.07
CA SER A 80 -19.73 -10.11 -14.66
C SER A 80 -18.58 -10.44 -13.69
N VAL A 81 -17.34 -10.53 -14.18
CA VAL A 81 -16.17 -10.90 -13.36
C VAL A 81 -14.98 -9.99 -13.66
N LEU A 82 -14.43 -9.39 -12.60
CA LEU A 82 -13.18 -8.63 -12.64
C LEU A 82 -12.04 -9.46 -12.06
N THR A 83 -10.87 -9.40 -12.70
CA THR A 83 -9.62 -9.97 -12.23
C THR A 83 -8.80 -8.89 -11.53
N VAL A 84 -8.26 -9.23 -10.36
CA VAL A 84 -7.35 -8.35 -9.62
C VAL A 84 -5.95 -8.41 -10.25
N GLN A 85 -5.41 -7.23 -10.56
CA GLN A 85 -4.03 -7.03 -10.95
C GLN A 85 -3.38 -6.03 -10.00
N GLU A 86 -2.09 -6.17 -9.71
CA GLU A 86 -1.33 -5.24 -8.89
C GLU A 86 -0.42 -4.37 -9.74
N ALA A 87 -0.18 -3.12 -9.31
CA ALA A 87 0.84 -2.29 -9.90
C ALA A 87 2.20 -2.99 -9.74
N LYS A 88 2.99 -3.07 -10.82
CA LYS A 88 4.35 -3.64 -10.73
C LYS A 88 5.21 -2.74 -9.85
N GLY A 89 6.16 -3.34 -9.11
CA GLY A 89 7.05 -2.60 -8.20
C GLY A 89 7.89 -1.51 -8.86
N ASN A 90 8.09 -1.56 -10.19
CA ASN A 90 8.79 -0.55 -10.97
C ASN A 90 7.84 0.52 -11.57
N GLY A 91 6.55 0.46 -11.31
CA GLY A 91 5.54 1.37 -11.85
C GLY A 91 5.16 1.13 -13.32
N ASP A 92 5.71 0.11 -14.00
CA ASP A 92 5.49 -0.13 -15.43
C ASP A 92 4.24 -1.00 -15.69
N GLY A 93 3.08 -0.44 -15.34
CA GLY A 93 1.77 -1.06 -15.53
C GLY A 93 1.41 -2.08 -14.46
N PHE A 94 0.54 -3.02 -14.83
CA PHE A 94 -0.08 -3.97 -13.91
C PHE A 94 0.29 -5.42 -14.25
N THR A 95 0.26 -6.29 -13.25
CA THR A 95 0.42 -7.74 -13.39
C THR A 95 -0.65 -8.44 -12.58
N GLU A 96 -1.10 -9.60 -13.04
CA GLU A 96 -2.16 -10.35 -12.35
C GLU A 96 -1.72 -10.85 -10.97
N GLY A 97 -2.62 -10.75 -9.98
CA GLY A 97 -2.36 -11.16 -8.60
C GLY A 97 -2.12 -9.97 -7.65
N ILE A 98 -1.63 -10.30 -6.45
CA ILE A 98 -1.41 -9.37 -5.33
C ILE A 98 -0.11 -9.71 -4.56
N SER A 99 0.82 -10.42 -5.19
CA SER A 99 1.98 -10.99 -4.50
C SER A 99 2.93 -9.92 -3.98
N TYR A 100 3.17 -8.88 -4.79
CA TYR A 100 4.03 -7.76 -4.40
C TYR A 100 3.31 -6.86 -3.38
N ALA A 101 2.03 -6.54 -3.59
CA ALA A 101 1.21 -5.77 -2.67
C ALA A 101 1.20 -6.42 -1.27
N SER A 102 0.92 -7.72 -1.21
CA SER A 102 0.86 -8.47 0.06
C SER A 102 2.24 -8.56 0.72
N LYS A 103 3.33 -8.63 -0.06
CA LYS A 103 4.68 -8.53 0.48
C LYS A 103 4.91 -7.17 1.15
N VAL A 104 4.60 -6.06 0.46
CA VAL A 104 4.79 -4.69 0.98
C VAL A 104 4.00 -4.49 2.28
N ILE A 105 2.73 -4.90 2.29
CA ILE A 105 1.86 -4.78 3.46
C ILE A 105 2.40 -5.58 4.65
N ARG A 106 2.81 -6.84 4.44
CA ARG A 106 3.40 -7.66 5.51
C ARG A 106 4.69 -7.07 6.05
N GLU A 107 5.59 -6.60 5.18
CA GLU A 107 6.85 -6.00 5.62
C GLU A 107 6.61 -4.73 6.46
N GLN A 108 5.57 -3.97 6.11
CA GLN A 108 5.13 -2.80 6.88
C GLN A 108 4.52 -3.17 8.23
N GLU A 109 3.63 -4.16 8.25
CA GLU A 109 3.04 -4.71 9.48
C GLU A 109 4.13 -5.26 10.41
N ASP A 110 5.10 -6.00 9.86
CA ASP A 110 6.22 -6.58 10.61
C ASP A 110 7.09 -5.51 11.25
N ILE A 111 7.37 -4.40 10.55
CA ILE A 111 8.11 -3.27 11.13
C ILE A 111 7.31 -2.62 12.24
N CYS A 112 6.02 -2.34 12.02
CA CYS A 112 5.18 -1.71 13.04
C CYS A 112 5.03 -2.59 14.30
N ALA A 113 4.89 -3.91 14.13
CA ALA A 113 4.79 -4.86 15.21
C ALA A 113 6.05 -4.92 16.10
N LYS A 114 7.25 -4.66 15.55
CA LYS A 114 8.49 -4.58 16.36
C LYS A 114 8.45 -3.45 17.40
N PHE A 115 7.64 -2.42 17.15
CA PHE A 115 7.46 -1.28 18.05
C PHE A 115 6.10 -1.27 18.76
N ASP A 116 5.33 -2.36 18.67
CA ASP A 116 3.99 -2.50 19.26
C ASP A 116 3.02 -1.37 18.87
N VAL A 117 3.07 -0.97 17.59
CA VAL A 117 2.19 0.06 17.02
C VAL A 117 1.36 -0.46 15.86
N ASN A 118 0.19 0.15 15.67
CA ASN A 118 -0.67 -0.12 14.52
C ASN A 118 -0.13 0.61 13.29
N PRO A 119 -0.10 -0.04 12.11
CA PRO A 119 0.34 0.59 10.88
C PRO A 119 -0.63 1.69 10.43
N VAL A 120 -0.06 2.79 9.92
CA VAL A 120 -0.78 3.86 9.22
C VAL A 120 -0.28 3.93 7.79
N PHE A 121 -0.96 3.19 6.91
CA PHE A 121 -0.54 3.00 5.52
C PHE A 121 -0.65 4.29 4.69
N PRO A 122 0.42 4.69 3.98
CA PRO A 122 0.37 5.81 3.03
C PRO A 122 -0.38 5.39 1.76
N GLN A 123 -1.22 6.27 1.22
CA GLN A 123 -1.96 6.02 -0.03
C GLN A 123 -1.23 6.61 -1.23
N PHE A 124 -1.39 5.98 -2.40
CA PHE A 124 -0.75 6.43 -3.66
C PHE A 124 -1.14 7.86 -4.06
N SER A 125 -2.33 8.32 -3.69
CA SER A 125 -2.80 9.69 -3.94
C SER A 125 -2.15 10.74 -3.04
N GLN A 126 -1.55 10.34 -1.92
CA GLN A 126 -0.94 11.25 -0.97
C GLN A 126 0.43 11.74 -1.45
N ASN A 127 0.81 12.90 -0.95
CA ASN A 127 2.11 13.49 -1.19
C ASN A 127 3.11 13.20 -0.06
N ILE A 128 4.39 13.18 -0.41
CA ILE A 128 5.53 12.96 0.47
C ILE A 128 6.59 14.03 0.19
N VAL A 129 7.27 14.49 1.24
CA VAL A 129 8.34 15.48 1.12
C VAL A 129 9.67 14.76 0.98
N ILE A 130 10.47 15.16 0.00
CA ILE A 130 11.81 14.59 -0.22
C ILE A 130 12.86 15.69 -0.43
N SER A 131 14.09 15.48 0.03
CA SER A 131 15.24 16.31 -0.34
C SER A 131 15.96 15.76 -1.58
N LYS A 132 16.96 16.51 -2.05
CA LYS A 132 17.95 16.00 -3.02
C LYS A 132 18.61 14.73 -2.48
N GLY A 133 18.98 13.79 -3.36
CA GLY A 133 19.68 12.55 -2.99
C GLY A 133 18.77 11.35 -2.76
N VAL A 134 17.47 11.58 -2.52
CA VAL A 134 16.51 10.50 -2.18
C VAL A 134 16.37 9.52 -3.34
N TYR A 135 16.21 10.00 -4.58
CA TYR A 135 16.09 9.12 -5.75
C TYR A 135 17.43 8.54 -6.20
N GLU A 136 18.54 9.15 -5.81
CA GLU A 136 19.89 8.66 -6.06
C GLU A 136 20.29 7.50 -5.14
N GLY A 137 19.43 7.11 -4.21
CA GLY A 137 19.65 5.98 -3.31
C GLY A 137 20.59 6.30 -2.14
N LEU A 138 20.74 7.59 -1.80
CA LEU A 138 21.51 7.98 -0.62
C LEU A 138 20.79 7.55 0.68
N GLY A 139 21.55 7.56 1.77
CA GLY A 139 21.05 7.32 3.10
C GLY A 139 19.94 8.31 3.46
N ILE A 140 18.97 7.84 4.24
CA ILE A 140 17.75 8.57 4.57
C ILE A 140 17.72 8.89 6.06
N ASP A 141 17.54 10.16 6.41
CA ASP A 141 16.96 10.61 7.68
C ASP A 141 15.50 10.97 7.41
N ALA A 142 14.59 10.22 8.01
CA ALA A 142 13.17 10.39 7.85
C ALA A 142 12.48 10.71 9.16
N ILE A 143 11.43 11.53 9.06
CA ILE A 143 10.54 11.89 10.15
C ILE A 143 9.10 11.94 9.65
N ARG A 144 8.16 11.43 10.44
CA ARG A 144 6.73 11.49 10.14
C ARG A 144 6.03 12.47 11.06
N TYR A 145 5.66 13.63 10.52
CA TYR A 145 4.89 14.64 11.22
C TYR A 145 3.39 14.40 11.14
N SER A 146 2.65 15.02 12.06
CA SER A 146 1.21 15.19 11.92
C SER A 146 0.93 16.01 10.66
N SER A 147 -0.02 15.59 9.84
CA SER A 147 -0.23 16.20 8.53
C SER A 147 -1.67 16.03 8.02
N PRO A 148 -2.15 16.93 7.14
CA PRO A 148 -3.46 16.80 6.50
C PRO A 148 -3.58 15.53 5.65
N GLU A 149 -4.81 15.08 5.39
CA GLU A 149 -5.11 13.81 4.70
C GLU A 149 -4.44 13.62 3.33
N HIS A 150 -4.20 14.70 2.58
CA HIS A 150 -3.54 14.64 1.27
C HIS A 150 -2.01 14.46 1.36
N MET A 151 -1.44 14.48 2.56
CA MET A 151 -0.02 14.28 2.85
C MET A 151 0.18 12.99 3.64
N THR A 152 1.25 12.28 3.37
CA THR A 152 1.65 11.08 4.15
C THR A 152 2.17 11.44 5.55
N GLY A 153 2.65 12.69 5.72
CA GLY A 153 3.39 13.17 6.88
C GLY A 153 4.88 12.88 6.83
N TRP A 154 5.35 12.05 5.89
CA TRP A 154 6.77 11.71 5.76
C TRP A 154 7.58 12.81 5.09
N TRP A 155 8.73 13.10 5.71
CA TRP A 155 9.79 13.91 5.16
C TRP A 155 11.02 13.03 5.08
N LEU A 156 11.52 12.79 3.86
CA LEU A 156 12.68 11.96 3.60
C LEU A 156 13.84 12.87 3.19
N THR A 157 14.86 12.96 4.02
CA THR A 157 16.03 13.81 3.76
C THR A 157 17.29 12.98 3.63
N THR A 158 18.33 13.55 3.04
CA THR A 158 19.66 12.93 2.91
C THR A 158 20.72 13.85 3.46
N ASP A 159 21.97 13.40 3.44
CA ASP A 159 23.16 14.21 3.76
C ASP A 159 23.37 15.40 2.80
N LEU A 160 22.65 15.47 1.68
CA LEU A 160 22.64 16.62 0.78
C LEU A 160 21.59 17.68 1.13
N TYR A 161 20.78 17.46 2.18
CA TYR A 161 19.85 18.48 2.65
C TYR A 161 20.61 19.64 3.28
N ASP A 162 20.28 20.87 2.87
CA ASP A 162 21.00 22.10 3.18
C ASP A 162 20.34 22.92 4.30
N ASP A 163 19.49 22.30 5.12
CA ASP A 163 18.63 22.93 6.13
C ASP A 163 17.70 24.03 5.58
N ASN A 164 17.55 24.11 4.25
CA ASN A 164 16.65 25.06 3.60
C ASN A 164 15.38 24.35 3.18
N THR A 165 14.26 24.63 3.85
CA THR A 165 12.95 24.02 3.52
C THR A 165 12.49 24.33 2.09
N ASP A 166 12.95 25.42 1.49
CA ASP A 166 12.59 25.77 0.10
C ASP A 166 13.26 24.86 -0.93
N SER A 167 14.29 24.09 -0.54
CA SER A 167 14.96 23.10 -1.40
C SER A 167 14.22 21.76 -1.45
N LEU A 168 13.23 21.56 -0.58
CA LEU A 168 12.46 20.33 -0.49
C LEU A 168 11.42 20.23 -1.61
N MET A 169 11.21 19.01 -2.07
CA MET A 169 10.25 18.69 -3.12
C MET A 169 9.04 17.98 -2.54
N ASN A 170 7.85 18.42 -2.94
CA ASN A 170 6.59 17.74 -2.65
C ASN A 170 6.21 16.89 -3.87
N VAL A 171 6.21 15.56 -3.70
CA VAL A 171 5.97 14.59 -4.79
C VAL A 171 4.88 13.61 -4.38
N HIS A 172 4.23 12.94 -5.34
CA HIS A 172 3.32 11.86 -5.01
C HIS A 172 4.07 10.66 -4.42
N TYR A 173 3.48 10.03 -3.40
CA TYR A 173 4.04 8.86 -2.71
C TYR A 173 4.41 7.73 -3.68
N PHE A 174 3.62 7.50 -4.73
CA PHE A 174 3.92 6.44 -5.70
C PHE A 174 5.27 6.64 -6.40
N HIS A 175 5.75 7.87 -6.59
CA HIS A 175 7.09 8.10 -7.15
C HIS A 175 8.18 7.58 -6.21
N VAL A 176 8.06 7.81 -4.90
CA VAL A 176 8.97 7.24 -3.91
C VAL A 176 8.82 5.73 -3.85
N ALA A 177 7.59 5.22 -3.85
CA ALA A 177 7.33 3.78 -3.78
C ALA A 177 8.02 2.99 -4.91
N PHE A 178 8.01 3.54 -6.13
CA PHE A 178 8.63 2.89 -7.29
C PHE A 178 10.15 3.10 -7.39
N ASN A 179 10.68 4.24 -6.94
CA ASN A 179 12.11 4.55 -7.05
C ASN A 179 12.93 4.13 -5.83
N ARG A 180 12.30 4.01 -4.66
CA ARG A 180 12.90 3.63 -3.38
C ARG A 180 12.12 2.50 -2.69
N PRO A 181 11.98 1.33 -3.34
CA PRO A 181 11.25 0.19 -2.78
C PRO A 181 11.89 -0.33 -1.48
N ASP A 182 13.17 -0.04 -1.24
CA ASP A 182 13.89 -0.35 0.00
C ASP A 182 13.32 0.36 1.24
N LEU A 183 12.66 1.50 1.06
CA LEU A 183 12.08 2.29 2.15
C LEU A 183 10.66 1.86 2.53
N LEU A 184 9.96 1.14 1.65
CA LEU A 184 8.53 0.86 1.79
C LEU A 184 8.17 0.22 3.14
N LYS A 185 9.02 -0.67 3.66
CA LYS A 185 8.81 -1.37 4.94
C LYS A 185 8.65 -0.42 6.14
N TYR A 186 9.20 0.80 6.08
CA TYR A 186 9.12 1.76 7.19
C TYR A 186 7.94 2.72 7.09
N LEU A 187 7.40 2.93 5.89
CA LEU A 187 6.50 4.06 5.62
C LEU A 187 5.09 3.89 6.23
N ALA A 188 4.80 2.74 6.84
CA ALA A 188 3.59 2.54 7.63
C ALA A 188 3.75 2.92 9.12
N LEU A 189 4.97 3.19 9.62
CA LEU A 189 5.17 3.64 11.00
C LEU A 189 4.36 4.92 11.26
N PRO A 190 3.63 5.04 12.37
CA PRO A 190 2.70 6.15 12.60
C PRO A 190 3.42 7.49 12.81
N CYS A 191 2.63 8.56 12.90
CA CYS A 191 3.12 9.89 13.26
C CYS A 191 3.99 9.84 14.52
N GLY A 192 5.05 10.64 14.56
CA GLY A 192 6.03 10.65 15.65
C GLY A 192 7.24 9.75 15.41
N TYR A 193 7.20 8.85 14.43
CA TYR A 193 8.34 7.97 14.15
C TYR A 193 9.38 8.62 13.25
N ARG A 194 10.63 8.25 13.52
CA ARG A 194 11.80 8.56 12.70
C ARG A 194 12.54 7.30 12.31
N PHE A 195 13.25 7.36 11.20
CA PHE A 195 14.23 6.34 10.85
C PHE A 195 15.46 6.95 10.19
N TYR A 196 16.63 6.40 10.51
CA TYR A 196 17.90 6.72 9.88
C TYR A 196 18.48 5.46 9.26
N ILE A 197 18.57 5.43 7.93
CA ILE A 197 19.01 4.25 7.17
C ILE A 197 20.15 4.65 6.25
N THR A 198 21.27 3.95 6.36
CA THR A 198 22.41 4.02 5.44
C THR A 198 22.84 2.61 5.03
N ASN A 199 23.94 2.50 4.26
CA ASN A 199 24.50 1.19 3.92
C ASN A 199 25.05 0.41 5.14
N SER A 200 25.31 1.09 6.26
CA SER A 200 25.93 0.50 7.45
C SER A 200 25.07 0.60 8.71
N GLU A 201 23.98 1.34 8.69
CA GLU A 201 23.20 1.69 9.87
C GLU A 201 21.70 1.64 9.56
N GLU A 202 20.91 1.08 10.47
CA GLU A 202 19.45 1.06 10.45
C GLU A 202 18.98 1.35 11.87
N ASP A 203 18.51 2.57 12.11
CA ASP A 203 17.93 3.01 13.38
C ASP A 203 16.51 3.54 13.19
N ILE A 204 15.63 3.24 14.13
CA ILE A 204 14.21 3.59 14.11
C ILE A 204 13.78 3.89 15.54
N TRP A 205 13.22 5.08 15.76
CA TRP A 205 12.80 5.51 17.09
C TRP A 205 11.57 6.41 17.03
N PHE A 206 10.94 6.60 18.19
CA PHE A 206 9.86 7.55 18.37
C PHE A 206 10.43 8.88 18.87
N ASP A 207 10.02 9.98 18.22
CA ASP A 207 10.38 11.35 18.57
C ASP A 207 9.10 12.10 18.96
N GLU A 208 8.96 12.36 20.26
CA GLU A 208 7.81 13.07 20.83
C GLU A 208 7.60 14.45 20.17
N ASN A 209 8.68 15.11 19.73
CA ASN A 209 8.62 16.44 19.11
C ASN A 209 8.02 16.42 17.70
N ALA A 210 7.85 15.25 17.09
CA ALA A 210 7.28 15.09 15.75
C ALA A 210 5.76 14.93 15.75
N VAL A 211 5.13 14.90 16.94
CA VAL A 211 3.68 14.71 17.11
C VAL A 211 2.92 16.04 17.24
N ASP A 212 3.62 17.13 17.57
CA ASP A 212 3.08 18.46 17.86
C ASP A 212 2.70 19.29 16.62
#